data_AF-A0A9E5Z722-F1
#
_entry.id   AF-A0A9E5Z722-F1
#
_cell.length_a   1.000
_cell.length_b   1.000
_cell.length_c   1.000
_cell.angle_alpha   90.00
_cell.angle_beta   90.00
_cell.angle_gamma   90.00
#
_symmetry.space_group_name_H-M   'P 1'
#
loop_
_entity.id
_entity.type
_entity.pdbx_description
1 polymer ?
#
loop_
_entity_poly.entity_id
_entity_poly.type
_entity_poly.pdbx_seq_one_letter_code
_entity_poly.pdbx_strand_id
1 'polypeptide(L)'
;MPDLKFINNVIKPWDDLNDLLAYRYALEPGLSDVTRMATSLASSINHYGEPDIRPEMLAQDCPDMGLIRDIADASKHIKLRDARRQNEVYVRSNFEVRDDGQFCFLRNSILVEHATAGELDFMTVALASIRFWIGRLGLDVGVWSGEIKEANQEFYPTAWLEFEPKYCINMRRTSVRMLKREDGVLTKFDPQIEIVEVYRD
;
A
#
# COMPACT_ATOMS: atom_id res chain seq x y z
N MET A 1 13.22 25.01 6.90
CA MET A 1 13.64 23.81 6.15
C MET A 1 12.41 22.98 5.82
N PRO A 2 11.62 23.37 4.81
CA PRO A 2 10.47 22.60 4.34
C PRO A 2 10.89 21.17 3.95
N ASP A 3 12.03 21.02 3.31
CA ASP A 3 12.59 19.74 2.85
C ASP A 3 12.74 18.72 3.99
N LEU A 4 13.33 19.12 5.12
CA LEU A 4 13.47 18.22 6.28
C LEU A 4 12.12 17.77 6.84
N LYS A 5 11.10 18.64 6.80
CA LYS A 5 9.75 18.29 7.25
C LYS A 5 9.11 17.29 6.29
N PHE A 6 9.28 17.47 4.98
CA PHE A 6 8.81 16.52 3.98
C PHE A 6 9.50 15.17 4.11
N ILE A 7 10.83 15.17 4.23
CA ILE A 7 11.62 13.96 4.38
C ILE A 7 11.15 13.18 5.62
N ASN A 8 11.05 13.85 6.77
CA ASN A 8 10.70 13.18 8.01
C ASN A 8 9.23 12.73 8.09
N ASN A 9 8.29 13.47 7.50
CA ASN A 9 6.86 13.21 7.68
C ASN A 9 6.21 12.47 6.50
N VAL A 10 6.90 12.39 5.35
CA VAL A 10 6.38 11.78 4.13
C VAL A 10 7.33 10.72 3.59
N ILE A 11 8.59 11.08 3.28
CA ILE A 11 9.53 10.14 2.66
C ILE A 11 9.87 8.98 3.60
N LYS A 12 10.34 9.28 4.80
CA LYS A 12 10.73 8.25 5.77
C LYS A 12 9.57 7.32 6.13
N PRO A 13 8.36 7.80 6.45
CA PRO A 13 7.22 6.92 6.68
C PRO A 13 6.80 6.09 5.46
N TRP A 14 6.98 6.61 4.24
CA TRP A 14 6.76 5.83 3.02
C TRP A 14 7.79 4.70 2.89
N ASP A 15 9.08 4.98 3.12
CA ASP A 15 10.15 3.96 3.11
C ASP A 15 9.93 2.92 4.21
N ASP A 16 9.66 3.34 5.45
CA ASP A 16 9.39 2.44 6.58
C ASP A 16 8.20 1.50 6.28
N LEU A 17 7.15 2.02 5.64
CA LEU A 17 5.99 1.22 5.22
C LEU A 17 6.35 0.27 4.07
N ASN A 18 7.08 0.74 3.07
CA ASN A 18 7.54 -0.05 1.93
C ASN A 18 8.40 -1.24 2.38
N ASP A 19 9.30 -1.01 3.32
CA ASP A 19 10.17 -2.02 3.92
C ASP A 19 9.36 -3.06 4.68
N LEU A 20 8.39 -2.61 5.49
CA LEU A 20 7.52 -3.49 6.25
C LEU A 20 6.69 -4.42 5.34
N LEU A 21 6.26 -3.92 4.18
CA LEU A 21 5.45 -4.69 3.22
C LEU A 21 6.23 -5.79 2.50
N ALA A 22 7.57 -5.73 2.48
CA ALA A 22 8.42 -6.79 1.93
C ALA A 22 8.59 -7.99 2.89
N TYR A 23 8.14 -7.88 4.14
CA TYR A 23 8.14 -9.01 5.07
C TYR A 23 6.90 -9.89 4.89
N ARG A 24 7.08 -11.20 5.10
CA ARG A 24 6.06 -12.25 5.03
C ARG A 24 5.08 -12.24 6.20
N TYR A 25 4.70 -11.08 6.71
CA TYR A 25 3.79 -11.02 7.84
C TYR A 25 2.35 -11.35 7.44
N ALA A 26 1.68 -12.13 8.29
CA ALA A 26 0.24 -12.27 8.29
C ALA A 26 -0.37 -10.97 8.81
N LEU A 27 -1.26 -10.36 8.04
CA LEU A 27 -1.87 -9.08 8.37
C LEU A 27 -3.39 -9.17 8.20
N GLU A 28 -4.14 -8.76 9.22
CA GLU A 28 -5.60 -8.67 9.13
C GLU A 28 -5.98 -7.61 8.07
N PRO A 29 -6.76 -7.98 7.04
CA PRO A 29 -7.00 -7.13 5.87
C PRO A 29 -7.49 -5.73 6.20
N GLY A 30 -8.49 -5.58 7.06
CA GLY A 30 -9.12 -4.28 7.35
C GLY A 30 -8.62 -3.60 8.63
N LEU A 31 -7.82 -4.28 9.45
CA LEU A 31 -7.44 -3.81 10.78
C LEU A 31 -6.02 -4.27 11.15
N SER A 32 -5.03 -3.65 10.52
CA SER A 32 -3.61 -3.90 10.79
C SER A 32 -2.85 -2.60 10.90
N ASP A 33 -1.64 -2.65 11.48
CA ASP A 33 -0.81 -1.46 11.60
C ASP A 33 -0.44 -0.87 10.24
N VAL A 34 -0.33 -1.69 9.19
CA VAL A 34 -0.02 -1.22 7.84
C VAL A 34 -1.15 -0.37 7.25
N THR A 35 -2.43 -0.70 7.49
CA THR A 35 -3.54 0.14 6.99
C THR A 35 -3.64 1.45 7.76
N ARG A 36 -3.33 1.44 9.07
CA ARG A 36 -3.16 2.65 9.89
C ARG A 36 -1.99 3.52 9.40
N MET A 37 -0.85 2.92 9.09
CA MET A 37 0.32 3.63 8.55
C MET A 37 0.01 4.26 7.20
N ALA A 38 -0.66 3.54 6.29
CA ALA A 38 -1.09 4.07 5.00
C ALA A 38 -2.04 5.27 5.12
N THR A 39 -3.08 5.17 5.95
CA THR A 39 -4.03 6.28 6.15
C THR A 39 -3.39 7.50 6.82
N SER A 40 -2.45 7.28 7.75
CA SER A 40 -1.63 8.34 8.33
C SER A 40 -0.75 9.02 7.28
N LEU A 41 -0.06 8.23 6.44
CA LEU A 41 0.77 8.73 5.36
C LEU A 41 -0.04 9.51 4.31
N ALA A 42 -1.21 9.01 3.93
CA ALA A 42 -2.14 9.71 3.03
C ALA A 42 -2.50 11.10 3.60
N SER A 43 -2.78 11.17 4.91
CA SER A 43 -3.06 12.43 5.58
C SER A 43 -1.85 13.38 5.58
N SER A 44 -0.64 12.87 5.81
CA SER A 44 0.60 13.65 5.73
C SER A 44 0.86 14.20 4.32
N ILE A 45 0.67 13.39 3.28
CA ILE A 45 0.82 13.81 1.87
C ILE A 45 -0.24 14.88 1.53
N ASN A 46 -1.49 14.64 1.90
CA ASN A 46 -2.60 15.55 1.62
C ASN A 46 -2.43 16.92 2.30
N HIS A 47 -1.97 16.94 3.56
CA HIS A 47 -1.78 18.18 4.32
C HIS A 47 -0.42 18.85 4.10
N TYR A 48 0.48 18.26 3.31
CA TYR A 48 1.77 18.91 3.05
C TYR A 48 1.63 20.13 2.15
N GLY A 49 0.61 20.16 1.30
CA GLY A 49 0.40 21.19 0.29
C GLY A 49 0.27 22.60 0.81
N GLU A 50 0.47 23.56 -0.09
CA GLU A 50 0.35 24.98 0.22
C GLU A 50 -1.09 25.32 0.61
N PRO A 51 -1.30 26.15 1.65
CA PRO A 51 -2.63 26.48 2.18
C PRO A 51 -3.55 27.15 1.15
N ASP A 52 -2.99 27.73 0.09
CA ASP A 52 -3.71 28.48 -0.93
C ASP A 52 -4.10 27.66 -2.16
N ILE A 53 -3.65 26.39 -2.27
CA ILE A 53 -4.02 25.55 -3.40
C ILE A 53 -5.34 24.83 -3.11
N ARG A 54 -6.33 25.10 -3.96
CA ARG A 54 -7.60 24.37 -3.91
C ARG A 54 -7.40 22.89 -4.29
N PRO A 55 -7.98 21.95 -3.55
CA PRO A 55 -7.85 20.53 -3.85
C PRO A 55 -8.22 20.13 -5.28
N GLU A 56 -9.18 20.83 -5.88
CA GLU A 56 -9.64 20.57 -7.25
C GLU A 56 -8.53 20.88 -8.29
N MET A 57 -7.66 21.85 -7.98
CA MET A 57 -6.51 22.18 -8.84
C MET A 57 -5.42 21.11 -8.72
N LEU A 58 -5.19 20.58 -7.51
CA LEU A 58 -4.24 19.48 -7.31
C LEU A 58 -4.65 18.23 -8.07
N ALA A 59 -5.94 17.87 -8.05
CA ALA A 59 -6.45 16.71 -8.78
C ALA A 59 -6.39 16.86 -10.30
N GLN A 60 -6.36 18.09 -10.83
CA GLN A 60 -6.15 18.35 -12.26
C GLN A 60 -4.69 18.14 -12.66
N ASP A 61 -3.76 18.60 -11.83
CA ASP A 61 -2.31 18.48 -12.10
C ASP A 61 -1.80 17.05 -11.81
N CYS A 62 -2.40 16.37 -10.82
CA CYS A 62 -2.06 15.01 -10.41
C CYS A 62 -3.31 14.27 -9.90
N PRO A 63 -3.92 13.39 -10.71
CA PRO A 63 -5.12 12.65 -10.31
C PRO A 63 -4.94 11.83 -9.02
N ASP A 64 -3.73 11.28 -8.80
CA ASP A 64 -3.37 10.53 -7.58
C ASP A 64 -3.50 11.37 -6.30
N MET A 65 -3.29 12.69 -6.37
CA MET A 65 -3.53 13.58 -5.23
C MET A 65 -5.02 13.61 -4.83
N GLY A 66 -5.93 13.48 -5.81
CA GLY A 66 -7.37 13.35 -5.55
C GLY A 66 -7.68 12.07 -4.78
N LEU A 67 -7.06 10.95 -5.17
CA LEU A 67 -7.19 9.66 -4.48
C LEU A 67 -6.62 9.71 -3.06
N ILE A 68 -5.43 10.31 -2.88
CA ILE A 68 -4.82 10.49 -1.56
C ILE A 68 -5.71 11.31 -0.63
N ARG A 69 -6.33 12.39 -1.14
CA ARG A 69 -7.31 13.17 -0.37
C ARG A 69 -8.49 12.31 0.05
N ASP A 70 -9.04 11.53 -0.86
CA ASP A 70 -10.23 10.69 -0.59
C ASP A 70 -9.93 9.62 0.45
N ILE A 71 -8.73 9.02 0.41
CA ILE A 71 -8.24 8.08 1.43
C ILE A 71 -8.07 8.79 2.79
N ALA A 72 -7.45 9.98 2.79
CA ALA A 72 -7.24 10.75 4.01
C ALA A 72 -8.57 11.18 4.66
N ASP A 73 -9.56 11.58 3.87
CA ASP A 73 -10.89 11.94 4.37
C ASP A 73 -11.65 10.70 4.87
N ALA A 74 -11.62 9.58 4.14
CA ALA A 74 -12.30 8.34 4.54
C ALA A 74 -11.76 7.78 5.86
N SER A 75 -10.46 7.94 6.14
CA SER A 75 -9.87 7.50 7.41
C SER A 75 -10.48 8.16 8.66
N LYS A 76 -11.11 9.33 8.50
CA LYS A 76 -11.74 10.10 9.59
C LYS A 76 -13.26 9.87 9.67
N HIS A 77 -13.84 9.25 8.66
CA HIS A 77 -15.28 9.19 8.47
C HIS A 77 -15.72 7.78 8.08
N ILE A 78 -16.67 7.20 8.84
CA ILE A 78 -17.24 5.89 8.51
C ILE A 78 -17.88 5.89 7.11
N LYS A 79 -18.48 7.02 6.70
CA LYS A 79 -19.02 7.24 5.35
C LYS A 79 -18.71 8.66 4.91
N LEU A 80 -18.26 8.80 3.67
CA LEU A 80 -18.10 10.11 3.05
C LEU A 80 -19.45 10.67 2.60
N ARG A 81 -19.53 12.01 2.56
CA ARG A 81 -20.74 12.72 2.08
C ARG A 81 -21.03 12.45 0.60
N ASP A 82 -19.99 12.32 -0.22
CA ASP A 82 -20.09 11.95 -1.63
C ASP A 82 -19.70 10.47 -1.78
N ALA A 83 -20.68 9.63 -2.13
CA ALA A 83 -20.48 8.20 -2.29
C ALA A 83 -19.49 7.84 -3.42
N ARG A 84 -19.27 8.75 -4.40
CA ARG A 84 -18.31 8.53 -5.50
C ARG A 84 -16.85 8.61 -5.05
N ARG A 85 -16.61 9.22 -3.88
CA ARG A 85 -15.29 9.32 -3.24
C ARG A 85 -15.06 8.19 -2.23
N GLN A 86 -16.09 7.37 -1.99
CA GLN A 86 -16.01 6.32 -0.98
C GLN A 86 -14.92 5.34 -1.37
N ASN A 87 -14.13 4.97 -0.37
CA ASN A 87 -13.07 4.00 -0.53
C ASN A 87 -12.92 3.16 0.74
N GLU A 88 -12.24 2.02 0.58
CA GLU A 88 -11.85 1.13 1.67
C GLU A 88 -10.38 0.73 1.48
N VAL A 89 -9.59 0.88 2.54
CA VAL A 89 -8.17 0.49 2.56
C VAL A 89 -8.04 -0.86 3.24
N TYR A 90 -7.38 -1.81 2.58
CA TYR A 90 -7.12 -3.13 3.14
C TYR A 90 -5.77 -3.68 2.68
N VAL A 91 -5.29 -4.73 3.33
CA VAL A 91 -4.04 -5.41 2.96
C VAL A 91 -4.29 -6.81 2.41
N ARG A 92 -3.46 -7.21 1.43
CA ARG A 92 -3.45 -8.55 0.85
C ARG A 92 -2.02 -9.03 0.64
N SER A 93 -1.73 -10.26 1.04
CA SER A 93 -0.44 -10.91 0.79
C SER A 93 -0.42 -11.48 -0.62
N ASN A 94 0.60 -11.14 -1.42
CA ASN A 94 0.73 -11.62 -2.79
C ASN A 94 1.80 -12.69 -2.89
N PHE A 95 1.46 -13.78 -3.58
CA PHE A 95 2.38 -14.85 -3.91
C PHE A 95 2.41 -15.09 -5.41
N GLU A 96 3.59 -15.34 -5.95
CA GLU A 96 3.78 -15.93 -7.27
C GLU A 96 3.72 -17.46 -7.15
N VAL A 97 2.98 -18.10 -8.06
CA VAL A 97 2.82 -19.55 -8.18
C VAL A 97 3.45 -20.00 -9.49
N ARG A 98 4.33 -20.99 -9.40
CA ARG A 98 4.93 -21.65 -10.57
C ARG A 98 4.13 -22.87 -11.00
N ASP A 99 4.39 -23.34 -12.22
CA ASP A 99 3.76 -24.53 -12.79
C ASP A 99 4.06 -25.83 -12.02
N ASP A 100 5.16 -25.86 -11.27
CA ASP A 100 5.55 -26.96 -10.37
C ASP A 100 4.87 -26.90 -9.00
N GLY A 101 3.97 -25.94 -8.78
CA GLY A 101 3.24 -25.74 -7.54
C GLY A 101 4.05 -25.06 -6.43
N GLN A 102 5.24 -24.52 -6.73
CA GLN A 102 6.00 -23.74 -5.76
C GLN A 102 5.48 -22.30 -5.65
N PHE A 103 5.66 -21.74 -4.45
CA PHE A 103 5.19 -20.40 -4.08
C PHE A 103 6.36 -19.50 -3.74
N CYS A 104 6.34 -18.26 -4.24
CA CYS A 104 7.23 -17.19 -3.83
C CYS A 104 6.38 -16.06 -3.24
N PHE A 105 6.66 -15.66 -2.01
CA PHE A 105 6.06 -14.43 -1.49
C PHE A 105 6.65 -13.23 -2.23
N LEU A 106 5.79 -12.34 -2.70
CA LEU A 106 6.21 -11.13 -3.42
C LEU A 106 6.25 -9.93 -2.50
N ARG A 107 5.11 -9.62 -1.87
CA ARG A 107 4.95 -8.54 -0.90
C ARG A 107 3.53 -8.55 -0.37
N ASN A 108 3.35 -7.91 0.77
CA ASN A 108 2.05 -7.39 1.16
C ASN A 108 1.73 -6.14 0.31
N SER A 109 0.52 -6.07 -0.23
CA SER A 109 0.00 -4.87 -0.91
C SER A 109 -1.08 -4.24 -0.06
N ILE A 110 -0.96 -2.93 0.15
CA ILE A 110 -2.05 -2.12 0.67
C ILE A 110 -2.86 -1.68 -0.53
N LEU A 111 -4.11 -2.12 -0.56
CA LEU A 111 -5.05 -1.92 -1.65
C LEU A 111 -6.11 -0.92 -1.22
N VAL A 112 -6.54 -0.11 -2.18
CA VAL A 112 -7.63 0.86 -2.02
C VAL A 112 -8.73 0.46 -3.00
N GLU A 113 -9.86 -0.02 -2.49
CA GLU A 113 -11.06 -0.18 -3.31
C GLU A 113 -11.76 1.17 -3.39
N HIS A 114 -11.64 1.85 -4.53
CA HIS A 114 -12.23 3.17 -4.74
C HIS A 114 -13.48 3.07 -5.61
N ALA A 115 -14.58 3.73 -5.21
CA ALA A 115 -15.90 3.61 -5.86
C ALA A 115 -15.90 3.90 -7.37
N THR A 116 -14.99 4.75 -7.86
CA THR A 116 -14.90 5.12 -9.29
C THR A 116 -13.64 4.64 -9.99
N ALA A 117 -12.58 4.28 -9.26
CA ALA A 117 -11.29 3.91 -9.84
C ALA A 117 -10.99 2.41 -9.73
N GLY A 118 -11.82 1.67 -8.99
CA GLY A 118 -11.60 0.27 -8.68
C GLY A 118 -10.46 0.06 -7.67
N GLU A 119 -9.86 -1.12 -7.73
CA GLU A 119 -8.78 -1.54 -6.85
C GLU A 119 -7.44 -0.92 -7.28
N LEU A 120 -6.77 -0.22 -6.36
CA LEU A 120 -5.50 0.46 -6.60
C LEU A 120 -4.44 0.04 -5.57
N ASP A 121 -3.17 0.01 -5.96
CA ASP A 121 -2.04 -0.17 -5.02
C ASP A 121 -1.68 1.18 -4.37
N PHE A 122 -1.86 1.27 -3.06
CA PHE A 122 -1.64 2.51 -2.29
C PHE A 122 -0.20 3.03 -2.42
N MET A 123 0.81 2.15 -2.42
CA MET A 123 2.21 2.59 -2.49
C MET A 123 2.51 3.30 -3.81
N THR A 124 1.87 2.84 -4.89
CA THR A 124 1.96 3.45 -6.23
C THR A 124 1.30 4.83 -6.26
N VAL A 125 0.07 4.94 -5.76
CA VAL A 125 -0.69 6.21 -5.68
C VAL A 125 0.03 7.23 -4.80
N ALA A 126 0.54 6.78 -3.65
CA ALA A 126 1.32 7.61 -2.73
C ALA A 126 2.62 8.09 -3.38
N LEU A 127 3.36 7.21 -4.06
CA LEU A 127 4.61 7.57 -4.74
C LEU A 127 4.39 8.64 -5.82
N ALA A 128 3.34 8.50 -6.63
CA ALA A 128 2.99 9.50 -7.65
C ALA A 128 2.71 10.87 -7.00
N SER A 129 1.94 10.89 -5.92
CA SER A 129 1.62 12.09 -5.14
C SER A 129 2.84 12.73 -4.47
N ILE A 130 3.76 11.92 -3.95
CA ILE A 130 5.01 12.39 -3.36
C ILE A 130 5.91 13.03 -4.42
N ARG A 131 6.08 12.37 -5.57
CA ARG A 131 6.86 12.88 -6.70
C ARG A 131 6.28 14.19 -7.24
N PHE A 132 4.95 14.31 -7.27
CA PHE A 132 4.29 15.56 -7.61
C PHE A 132 4.71 16.70 -6.67
N TRP A 133 4.71 16.49 -5.34
CA TRP A 133 5.14 17.52 -4.40
C TRP A 133 6.62 17.87 -4.50
N ILE A 134 7.49 16.87 -4.70
CA ILE A 134 8.93 17.09 -4.93
C ILE A 134 9.13 18.01 -6.13
N GLY A 135 8.51 17.67 -7.26
CA GLY A 135 8.63 18.44 -8.50
C GLY A 135 8.00 19.83 -8.41
N ARG A 136 6.80 19.92 -7.82
CA ARG A 136 6.07 21.19 -7.71
C ARG A 136 6.77 22.22 -6.83
N LEU A 137 7.34 21.77 -5.69
CA LEU A 137 7.94 22.65 -4.70
C LEU A 137 9.48 22.72 -4.82
N GLY A 138 10.08 21.96 -5.74
CA GLY A 138 11.52 21.91 -5.92
C GLY A 138 12.26 21.38 -4.68
N LEU A 139 11.69 20.40 -3.99
CA LEU A 139 12.25 19.87 -2.74
C LEU A 139 13.53 19.06 -3.03
N ASP A 140 14.60 19.33 -2.29
CA ASP A 140 15.80 18.49 -2.29
C ASP A 140 15.63 17.33 -1.30
N VAL A 141 15.42 16.12 -1.83
CA VAL A 141 15.28 14.88 -1.05
C VAL A 141 16.50 13.96 -1.18
N GLY A 142 17.62 14.47 -1.71
CA GLY A 142 18.84 13.68 -1.93
C GLY A 142 18.64 12.54 -2.93
N VAL A 143 19.19 11.36 -2.62
CA VAL A 143 19.24 10.18 -3.52
C VAL A 143 18.08 9.20 -3.33
N TRP A 144 16.92 9.67 -2.88
CA TRP A 144 15.74 8.82 -2.66
C TRP A 144 15.22 8.22 -3.99
N SER A 145 15.12 6.89 -4.07
CA SER A 145 14.71 6.19 -5.30
C SER A 145 13.18 6.12 -5.48
N GLY A 146 12.45 6.00 -4.37
CA GLY A 146 11.02 5.68 -4.39
C GLY A 146 10.72 4.35 -5.08
N GLU A 147 11.65 3.38 -5.03
CA GLU A 147 11.42 2.04 -5.57
C GLU A 147 10.53 1.25 -4.61
N ILE A 148 9.42 0.69 -5.11
CA ILE A 148 8.54 -0.17 -4.31
C ILE A 148 9.21 -1.53 -4.15
N LYS A 149 9.42 -1.95 -2.92
CA LYS A 149 10.18 -3.17 -2.61
C LYS A 149 9.33 -4.42 -2.78
N GLU A 150 9.97 -5.46 -3.30
CA GLU A 150 9.51 -6.84 -3.21
C GLU A 150 10.39 -7.60 -2.22
N ALA A 151 9.87 -8.71 -1.71
CA ALA A 151 10.61 -9.67 -0.93
C ALA A 151 11.66 -10.39 -1.79
N ASN A 152 12.55 -11.11 -1.12
CA ASN A 152 13.50 -11.99 -1.80
C ASN A 152 12.74 -13.04 -2.63
N GLN A 153 13.14 -13.20 -3.89
CA GLN A 153 12.49 -14.09 -4.87
C GLN A 153 12.87 -15.57 -4.65
N GLU A 154 12.50 -16.11 -3.50
CA GLU A 154 12.71 -17.51 -3.13
C GLU A 154 11.41 -18.30 -3.21
N PHE A 155 11.49 -19.46 -3.87
CA PHE A 155 10.36 -20.36 -4.08
C PHE A 155 10.39 -21.53 -3.10
N TYR A 156 9.21 -21.89 -2.59
CA TYR A 156 9.05 -22.94 -1.59
C TYR A 156 7.85 -23.84 -1.89
N PRO A 157 7.82 -25.08 -1.35
CA PRO A 157 6.69 -25.99 -1.54
C PRO A 157 5.38 -25.56 -0.86
N THR A 158 5.44 -24.60 0.08
CA THR A 158 4.30 -24.13 0.86
C THR A 158 4.28 -22.60 0.83
N ALA A 159 3.09 -22.01 0.70
CA ALA A 159 2.89 -20.60 1.01
C ALA A 159 2.63 -20.44 2.51
N TRP A 160 3.43 -19.64 3.20
CA TRP A 160 3.20 -19.31 4.61
C TRP A 160 3.38 -17.82 4.86
N LEU A 161 2.76 -17.38 5.95
CA LEU A 161 2.89 -16.05 6.51
C LEU A 161 3.24 -16.19 8.00
N GLU A 162 3.97 -15.21 8.52
CA GLU A 162 4.43 -15.15 9.90
C GLU A 162 3.53 -14.21 10.70
N PHE A 163 2.95 -14.70 11.79
CA PHE A 163 2.19 -13.84 12.68
C PHE A 163 3.13 -13.05 13.58
N GLU A 164 3.09 -11.72 13.49
CA GLU A 164 3.87 -10.81 14.33
C GLU A 164 2.91 -9.89 15.11
N PRO A 165 2.67 -10.17 16.41
CA PRO A 165 1.71 -9.43 17.24
C PRO A 165 1.94 -7.92 17.27
N LYS A 166 3.20 -7.47 17.08
CA LYS A 166 3.53 -6.06 16.99
C LYS A 166 2.76 -5.32 15.89
N TYR A 167 2.50 -5.98 14.75
CA TYR A 167 1.85 -5.37 13.58
C TYR A 167 0.38 -5.78 13.41
N CYS A 168 -0.05 -6.82 14.13
CA CYS A 168 -1.43 -7.26 14.15
C CYS A 168 -1.77 -7.91 15.50
N ILE A 169 -2.51 -7.20 16.35
CA ILE A 169 -2.86 -7.68 17.70
C ILE A 169 -3.87 -8.85 17.64
N ASN A 170 -4.70 -8.90 16.58
CA ASN A 170 -5.74 -9.91 16.43
C ASN A 170 -5.81 -10.38 14.97
N MET A 171 -5.44 -11.64 14.74
CA MET A 171 -5.56 -12.28 13.44
C MET A 171 -6.82 -13.13 13.40
N ARG A 172 -7.84 -12.70 12.65
CA ARG A 172 -9.04 -13.52 12.41
C ARG A 172 -9.06 -14.13 11.02
N ARG A 173 -8.39 -13.49 10.08
CA ARG A 173 -8.25 -13.94 8.70
C ARG A 173 -7.06 -13.27 8.04
N THR A 174 -6.52 -13.94 7.03
CA THR A 174 -5.61 -13.35 6.06
C THR A 174 -6.30 -13.18 4.71
N SER A 175 -5.85 -12.22 3.90
CA SER A 175 -6.26 -12.12 2.49
C SER A 175 -5.05 -12.43 1.64
N VAL A 176 -5.16 -13.41 0.77
CA VAL A 176 -4.07 -13.86 -0.11
C VAL A 176 -4.47 -13.67 -1.57
N ARG A 177 -3.51 -13.26 -2.40
CA ARG A 177 -3.61 -13.26 -3.86
C ARG A 177 -2.53 -14.16 -4.41
N MET A 178 -2.94 -15.10 -5.25
CA MET A 178 -2.04 -15.91 -6.04
C MET A 178 -1.91 -15.28 -7.42
N LEU A 179 -0.69 -15.19 -7.90
CA LEU A 179 -0.31 -14.59 -9.17
C LEU A 179 0.51 -15.60 -9.95
N LYS A 180 0.43 -15.56 -11.27
CA LYS A 180 1.31 -16.33 -12.14
C LYS A 180 2.09 -15.37 -13.03
N ARG A 181 3.38 -15.66 -13.24
CA ARG A 181 4.21 -14.86 -14.14
C ARG A 181 4.19 -15.47 -15.54
N GLU A 182 3.69 -14.71 -16.50
CA GLU A 182 3.63 -15.07 -17.91
C GLU A 182 4.27 -13.94 -18.72
N ASP A 183 5.30 -14.27 -19.52
CA ASP A 183 6.08 -13.29 -20.30
C ASP A 183 6.62 -12.10 -19.46
N GLY A 184 6.98 -12.37 -18.21
CA GLY A 184 7.48 -11.38 -17.25
C GLY A 184 6.40 -10.59 -16.51
N VAL A 185 5.13 -10.73 -16.90
CA VAL A 185 3.99 -10.02 -16.31
C VAL A 185 3.29 -10.91 -15.28
N LEU A 186 3.00 -10.37 -14.10
CA LEU A 186 2.21 -11.06 -13.09
C LEU A 186 0.71 -10.88 -13.38
N THR A 187 0.01 -11.99 -13.58
CA THR A 187 -1.44 -12.02 -13.81
C THR A 187 -2.14 -12.75 -12.66
N LYS A 188 -3.40 -12.38 -12.38
CA LYS A 188 -4.17 -13.02 -11.32
C LYS A 188 -4.38 -14.49 -11.66
N PHE A 189 -4.03 -15.36 -10.72
CA PHE A 189 -4.27 -16.78 -10.79
C PHE A 189 -5.17 -17.18 -9.63
N ASP A 190 -6.21 -17.97 -9.90
CA ASP A 190 -7.08 -18.51 -8.87
C ASP A 190 -6.83 -20.01 -8.75
N PRO A 191 -5.82 -20.42 -7.95
CA PRO A 191 -5.53 -21.81 -7.80
C PRO A 191 -6.59 -22.52 -6.96
N GLN A 192 -6.92 -23.75 -7.34
CA GLN A 192 -7.54 -24.71 -6.42
C GLN A 192 -6.47 -25.20 -5.41
N ILE A 193 -6.01 -24.32 -4.51
CA ILE A 193 -5.00 -24.66 -3.49
C ILE A 193 -5.62 -24.46 -2.11
N GLU A 194 -5.45 -25.45 -1.24
CA GLU A 194 -5.75 -25.33 0.19
C GLU A 194 -4.71 -24.41 0.85
N ILE A 195 -5.16 -23.24 1.32
CA ILE A 195 -4.33 -22.33 2.11
C ILE A 195 -4.24 -22.91 3.53
N VAL A 196 -3.03 -23.28 3.96
CA VAL A 196 -2.78 -23.76 5.32
C VAL A 196 -2.23 -22.59 6.16
N GLU A 197 -3.05 -22.06 7.06
CA GLU A 197 -2.61 -21.06 8.02
C GLU A 197 -1.87 -21.74 9.19
N VAL A 198 -0.57 -21.46 9.34
CA VAL A 198 0.24 -21.96 10.46
C VAL A 198 0.60 -20.79 11.37
N TYR A 199 -0.03 -20.76 12.54
CA TYR A 199 0.32 -19.86 13.63
C TYR A 199 1.41 -20.53 14.46
N ARG A 200 2.61 -19.92 14.55
CA ARG A 200 3.62 -20.35 15.52
C ARG A 200 3.37 -19.61 16.82
N ASP A 201 3.10 -20.36 17.89
CA ASP A 201 3.04 -19.88 19.28
C ASP A 201 4.40 -19.37 19.78
#